data_AF-A0AAU9TI79-F1
#
_entry.id   AF-A0AAU9TI79-F1
#
_cell.length_a   1.000
_cell.length_b   1.000
_cell.length_c   1.000
_cell.angle_alpha   90.00
_cell.angle_beta   90.00
_cell.angle_gamma   90.00
#
_symmetry.space_group_name_H-M   'P 1'
#
loop_
_entity.id
_entity.type
_entity.pdbx_description
1 polymer ?
#
loop_
_entity_poly.entity_id
_entity_poly.type
_entity_poly.pdbx_seq_one_letter_code
_entity_poly.pdbx_strand_id
1 'polypeptide(L)'
;MAESHVFDSSGLVAFSCVFPIAPQKDLKAIVSGVTSLKDVQLLVEPSTVIMGGTAALICHRDMQGAPLYSVKWYRGNHEFFRYTPLEDPETRVFGLPGIYVDMNRSNGTQVLLRRLELGLAGNFSCEVTADSPSFATQIATKFIDVIGEDCSNL
;
A
#
# COMPACT_ATOMS: atom_id res chain seq x y z
N MET A 1 -12.71 2.50 74.63
CA MET A 1 -12.30 1.09 74.49
C MET A 1 -13.58 0.34 74.11
N ALA A 2 -14.02 0.49 72.85
CA ALA A 2 -13.78 -0.45 71.73
C ALA A 2 -14.42 -1.82 72.05
N GLU A 3 -15.71 -2.02 71.80
CA GLU A 3 -16.44 -2.29 70.53
C GLU A 3 -16.23 -3.71 69.96
N SER A 4 -17.39 -4.39 69.86
CA SER A 4 -17.80 -5.65 69.21
C SER A 4 -16.77 -6.60 68.59
N HIS A 5 -16.79 -7.84 69.09
CA HIS A 5 -16.34 -9.01 68.35
C HIS A 5 -17.40 -9.45 67.33
N VAL A 6 -17.01 -9.55 66.06
CA VAL A 6 -17.66 -10.41 65.06
C VAL A 6 -16.58 -11.29 64.43
N PHE A 7 -16.77 -12.61 64.53
CA PHE A 7 -15.94 -13.66 63.94
C PHE A 7 -16.37 -13.94 62.49
N ASP A 8 -15.41 -14.17 61.60
CA ASP A 8 -15.61 -14.79 60.28
C ASP A 8 -14.84 -16.13 60.19
N SER A 9 -15.28 -17.01 59.29
CA SER A 9 -15.30 -18.47 59.40
C SER A 9 -14.19 -19.26 58.68
N SER A 10 -13.09 -18.64 58.23
CA SER A 10 -12.05 -19.41 57.49
C SER A 10 -10.64 -18.84 57.63
N GLY A 11 -9.82 -19.44 58.48
CA GLY A 11 -8.38 -19.13 58.59
C GLY A 11 -7.57 -19.68 57.41
N LEU A 12 -6.83 -18.80 56.70
CA LEU A 12 -5.70 -19.02 55.75
C LEU A 12 -5.98 -19.95 54.54
N VAL A 13 -5.63 -19.65 53.28
CA VAL A 13 -4.31 -19.42 52.66
C VAL A 13 -4.51 -18.69 51.31
N ALA A 14 -3.53 -17.90 50.83
CA ALA A 14 -3.58 -17.23 49.54
C ALA A 14 -3.69 -18.22 48.37
N PHE A 15 -4.71 -18.06 47.51
CA PHE A 15 -4.80 -18.78 46.25
C PHE A 15 -3.87 -18.10 45.23
N SER A 16 -2.75 -18.75 44.90
CA SER A 16 -2.01 -18.41 43.69
C SER A 16 -2.93 -18.59 42.49
N CYS A 17 -3.16 -17.53 41.71
CA CYS A 17 -3.79 -17.65 40.40
C CYS A 17 -2.90 -18.52 39.51
N VAL A 18 -3.23 -19.81 39.39
CA VAL A 18 -2.68 -20.66 38.34
C VAL A 18 -3.35 -20.19 37.05
N PHE A 19 -2.64 -19.39 36.27
CA PHE A 19 -3.05 -19.08 34.91
C PHE A 19 -3.17 -20.40 34.15
N PRO A 20 -4.26 -20.66 33.42
CA PRO A 20 -4.29 -21.79 32.51
C PRO A 20 -3.17 -21.58 31.49
N ILE A 21 -2.18 -22.46 31.51
CA ILE A 21 -1.18 -22.56 30.46
C ILE A 21 -1.97 -22.87 29.18
N ALA A 22 -2.10 -21.87 28.31
CA ALA A 22 -2.64 -22.08 26.97
C ALA A 22 -1.79 -23.17 26.29
N PRO A 23 -2.41 -24.13 25.60
CA PRO A 23 -1.66 -25.18 24.92
C PRO A 23 -0.75 -24.51 23.89
N GLN A 24 0.55 -24.75 24.03
CA GLN A 24 1.55 -24.41 23.05
C GLN A 24 1.18 -25.19 21.77
N LYS A 25 0.45 -24.53 20.86
CA LYS A 25 0.22 -25.06 19.53
C LYS A 25 1.58 -25.24 18.90
N ASP A 26 1.96 -26.49 18.69
CA ASP A 26 3.15 -26.92 18.01
C ASP A 26 3.40 -26.01 16.80
N LEU A 27 4.40 -25.12 16.90
CA LEU A 27 4.94 -24.47 15.73
C LEU A 27 5.78 -25.52 15.02
N LYS A 28 5.10 -26.41 14.29
CA LYS A 28 5.71 -27.07 13.14
C LYS A 28 6.25 -25.93 12.29
N ALA A 29 7.57 -25.76 12.29
CA ALA A 29 8.25 -24.98 11.29
C ALA A 29 7.90 -25.64 9.94
N ILE A 30 6.81 -25.17 9.32
CA ILE A 30 6.62 -25.34 7.91
C ILE A 30 7.83 -24.64 7.32
N VAL A 31 8.66 -25.36 6.57
CA VAL A 31 9.58 -24.72 5.64
C VAL A 31 8.68 -24.05 4.59
N SER A 32 8.08 -22.93 4.97
CA SER A 32 7.39 -22.03 4.08
C SER A 32 8.51 -21.40 3.27
N GLY A 33 8.61 -21.78 1.99
CA GLY A 33 9.47 -21.06 1.07
C GLY A 33 9.27 -19.56 1.26
N VAL A 34 10.35 -18.79 1.22
CA VAL A 34 10.27 -17.33 1.40
C VAL A 34 9.46 -16.76 0.24
N THR A 35 8.17 -16.52 0.47
CA THR A 35 7.30 -15.80 -0.46
C THR A 35 7.68 -14.33 -0.36
N SER A 36 8.38 -13.82 -1.37
CA SER A 36 8.84 -12.44 -1.41
C SER A 36 8.27 -11.75 -2.64
N LEU A 37 7.98 -10.47 -2.53
CA LEU A 37 7.66 -9.62 -3.67
C LEU A 37 8.78 -9.71 -4.72
N LYS A 38 8.42 -9.85 -6.00
CA LYS A 38 9.34 -9.87 -7.14
C LYS A 38 8.80 -9.06 -8.31
N ASP A 39 9.72 -8.68 -9.19
CA ASP A 39 9.43 -8.15 -10.54
C ASP A 39 8.41 -7.00 -10.56
N VAL A 40 8.56 -6.05 -9.63
CA VAL A 40 7.76 -4.82 -9.67
C VAL A 40 8.20 -4.01 -10.88
N GLN A 41 7.26 -3.70 -11.76
CA GLN A 41 7.51 -2.96 -13.00
C GLN A 41 6.41 -1.92 -13.24
N LEU A 42 6.82 -0.74 -13.68
CA LEU A 42 5.89 0.31 -14.09
C LEU A 42 5.88 0.42 -15.62
N LEU A 43 4.72 0.12 -16.21
CA LEU A 43 4.44 0.39 -17.61
C LEU A 43 3.64 1.68 -17.74
N VAL A 44 3.89 2.41 -18.82
CA VAL A 44 3.19 3.66 -19.16
C VAL A 44 2.64 3.54 -20.57
N GLU A 45 1.33 3.73 -20.71
CA GLU A 45 0.64 3.63 -22.00
C GLU A 45 -0.23 4.88 -22.26
N PRO A 46 0.07 5.68 -23.30
CA PRO A 46 1.31 5.69 -24.10
C PRO A 46 2.48 6.35 -23.35
N SER A 47 3.73 6.02 -23.72
CA SER A 47 4.93 6.63 -23.10
C SER A 47 5.19 8.07 -23.54
N THR A 48 4.65 8.48 -24.68
CA THR A 48 4.65 9.86 -25.19
C THR A 48 3.22 10.31 -25.36
N VAL A 49 2.87 11.42 -24.73
CA VAL A 49 1.50 11.92 -24.61
C VAL A 49 1.45 13.31 -25.21
N ILE A 50 0.48 13.59 -26.06
CA ILE A 50 0.21 14.96 -26.50
C ILE A 50 -0.41 15.71 -25.33
N MET A 51 0.02 16.96 -25.09
CA MET A 51 -0.52 17.82 -24.04
C MET A 51 -2.07 17.82 -24.04
N GLY A 52 -2.66 17.73 -22.86
CA GLY A 52 -4.10 17.55 -22.67
C GLY A 52 -4.58 16.09 -22.76
N GLY A 53 -3.74 15.18 -23.24
CA GLY A 53 -4.02 13.75 -23.35
C GLY A 53 -4.06 12.99 -22.02
N THR A 54 -4.06 11.66 -22.12
CA THR A 54 -4.16 10.74 -20.98
C THR A 54 -3.05 9.70 -21.03
N ALA A 55 -2.61 9.23 -19.85
CA ALA A 55 -1.67 8.12 -19.74
C ALA A 55 -2.08 7.16 -18.63
N ALA A 56 -2.00 5.86 -18.88
CA ALA A 56 -2.19 4.81 -17.88
C ALA A 56 -0.83 4.43 -17.29
N LEU A 57 -0.73 4.45 -15.96
CA LEU A 57 0.43 4.02 -15.19
C LEU A 57 0.10 2.66 -14.56
N ILE A 58 0.60 1.58 -15.17
CA ILE A 58 0.26 0.20 -14.83
C ILE A 58 1.41 -0.40 -14.02
N CYS A 59 1.13 -0.78 -12.77
CA CYS A 59 2.12 -1.37 -11.88
C CYS A 59 1.96 -2.89 -11.86
N HIS A 60 2.83 -3.59 -12.58
CA HIS A 60 2.93 -5.04 -12.55
C HIS A 60 3.78 -5.50 -11.35
N ARG A 61 3.45 -6.66 -10.79
CA ARG A 61 4.09 -7.21 -9.60
C ARG A 61 3.80 -8.70 -9.46
N ASP A 62 4.81 -9.47 -9.07
CA ASP A 62 4.65 -10.84 -8.61
C ASP A 62 4.69 -10.87 -7.08
N MET A 63 3.55 -11.13 -6.47
CA MET A 63 3.44 -11.20 -5.00
C MET A 63 3.99 -12.53 -4.44
N GLN A 64 4.26 -13.54 -5.28
CA GLN A 64 4.63 -14.90 -4.89
C GLN A 64 3.79 -15.47 -3.72
N GLY A 65 2.49 -15.14 -3.67
CA GLY A 65 1.57 -15.58 -2.62
C GLY A 65 1.59 -14.75 -1.32
N ALA A 66 2.44 -13.73 -1.21
CA ALA A 66 2.38 -12.77 -0.10
C ALA A 66 1.16 -11.85 -0.23
N PRO A 67 0.50 -11.48 0.88
CA PRO A 67 -0.59 -10.52 0.85
C PRO A 67 -0.08 -9.13 0.46
N LEU A 68 -0.94 -8.32 -0.15
CA LEU A 68 -0.64 -6.93 -0.45
C LEU A 68 -0.96 -6.04 0.75
N TYR A 69 0.02 -5.25 1.19
CA TYR A 69 -0.24 -4.15 2.11
C TYR A 69 -0.69 -2.89 1.36
N SER A 70 0.12 -2.36 0.43
CA SER A 70 -0.25 -1.14 -0.31
C SER A 70 0.43 -1.02 -1.68
N VAL A 71 -0.18 -0.25 -2.58
CA VAL A 71 0.47 0.31 -3.78
C VAL A 71 0.33 1.81 -3.79
N LYS A 72 1.41 2.52 -4.04
CA LYS A 72 1.45 3.97 -4.07
C LYS A 72 2.08 4.46 -5.37
N TRP A 73 1.56 5.55 -5.90
CA TRP A 73 2.10 6.20 -7.08
C TRP A 73 2.65 7.58 -6.74
N TYR A 74 3.82 7.87 -7.30
CA TYR A 74 4.61 9.05 -6.99
C TYR A 74 4.99 9.84 -8.25
N ARG A 75 5.00 11.17 -8.10
CA ARG A 75 5.71 12.08 -9.00
C ARG A 75 6.86 12.71 -8.22
N GLY A 76 8.08 12.25 -8.49
CA GLY A 76 9.22 12.55 -7.63
C GLY A 76 8.97 12.00 -6.22
N ASN A 77 8.93 12.87 -5.22
CA ASN A 77 8.69 12.49 -3.82
C ASN A 77 7.23 12.70 -3.36
N HIS A 78 6.34 13.12 -4.27
CA HIS A 78 4.95 13.42 -3.93
C HIS A 78 4.05 12.24 -4.27
N GLU A 79 3.50 11.60 -3.24
CA GLU A 79 2.41 10.64 -3.36
C GLU A 79 1.20 11.37 -3.94
N PHE A 80 0.60 10.83 -5.00
CA PHE A 80 -0.63 11.39 -5.58
C PHE A 80 -1.79 10.39 -5.60
N PHE A 81 -1.50 9.09 -5.49
CA PHE A 81 -2.50 8.04 -5.40
C PHE A 81 -1.99 6.88 -4.56
N ARG A 82 -2.90 6.28 -3.76
CA ARG A 82 -2.64 5.07 -2.99
C ARG A 82 -3.82 4.11 -3.04
N TYR A 83 -3.51 2.83 -3.08
CA TYR A 83 -4.42 1.72 -2.88
C TYR A 83 -3.97 0.86 -1.70
N THR A 84 -4.85 0.67 -0.71
CA THR A 84 -4.67 -0.16 0.48
C THR A 84 -5.90 -1.07 0.61
N PRO A 85 -5.83 -2.36 0.22
CA PRO A 85 -7.01 -3.25 0.18
C PRO A 85 -7.77 -3.41 1.49
N LEU A 86 -7.10 -3.18 2.62
CA LEU A 86 -7.65 -3.40 3.97
C LEU A 86 -8.17 -2.12 4.62
N GLU A 87 -8.07 -0.97 3.95
CA GLU A 87 -8.62 0.32 4.43
C GLU A 87 -9.98 0.61 3.77
N ASP A 88 -10.82 1.40 4.46
CA ASP A 88 -12.03 1.98 3.90
C ASP A 88 -11.93 3.52 3.90
N PRO A 89 -11.95 4.20 2.74
CA PRO A 89 -11.96 3.62 1.39
C PRO A 89 -10.61 2.99 1.02
N GLU A 90 -10.63 1.98 0.15
CA GLU A 90 -9.44 1.27 -0.32
C GLU A 90 -8.48 2.18 -1.11
N THR A 91 -9.00 3.22 -1.74
CA THR A 91 -8.22 4.18 -2.56
C THR A 91 -8.21 5.57 -1.94
N ARG A 92 -7.06 6.25 -2.00
CA ARG A 92 -6.93 7.65 -1.63
C ARG A 92 -6.17 8.43 -2.70
N VAL A 93 -6.64 9.65 -2.97
CA VAL A 93 -5.97 10.61 -3.85
C VAL A 93 -5.38 11.71 -3.00
N PHE A 94 -4.12 12.05 -3.28
CA PHE A 94 -3.45 13.19 -2.68
C PHE A 94 -3.32 14.24 -3.79
N GLY A 95 -3.98 15.39 -3.61
CA GLY A 95 -3.98 16.43 -4.62
C GLY A 95 -2.55 16.92 -4.89
N LEU A 96 -2.10 16.82 -6.13
CA LEU A 96 -0.86 17.41 -6.61
C LEU A 96 -1.20 18.31 -7.82
N PRO A 97 -0.79 19.59 -7.83
CA PRO A 97 -1.10 20.49 -8.95
C PRO A 97 -0.70 19.90 -10.30
N GLY A 98 -1.60 19.98 -11.27
CA GLY A 98 -1.43 19.41 -12.62
C GLY A 98 -1.77 17.91 -12.73
N ILE A 99 -1.77 17.14 -11.63
CA ILE A 99 -2.11 15.71 -11.66
C ILE A 99 -3.62 15.51 -11.46
N TYR A 100 -4.28 15.01 -12.50
CA TYR A 100 -5.71 14.66 -12.45
C TYR A 100 -5.90 13.16 -12.60
N VAL A 101 -6.24 12.50 -11.49
CA VAL A 101 -6.52 11.06 -11.46
C VAL A 101 -7.98 10.79 -11.84
N ASP A 102 -8.20 9.84 -12.73
CA ASP A 102 -9.53 9.30 -13.03
C ASP A 102 -9.88 8.14 -12.08
N MET A 103 -10.67 8.44 -11.05
CA MET A 103 -11.05 7.45 -10.02
C MET A 103 -11.87 6.29 -10.56
N ASN A 104 -12.62 6.47 -11.66
CA ASN A 104 -13.42 5.39 -12.23
C ASN A 104 -12.58 4.37 -13.01
N ARG A 105 -11.35 4.73 -13.35
CA ARG A 105 -10.40 3.92 -14.12
C ARG A 105 -9.08 3.67 -13.38
N SER A 106 -9.02 3.98 -12.09
CA SER A 106 -7.84 3.79 -11.25
C SER A 106 -8.15 2.83 -10.10
N ASN A 107 -7.21 1.94 -9.80
CA ASN A 107 -7.33 0.91 -8.79
C ASN A 107 -5.93 0.45 -8.33
N GLY A 108 -5.85 -0.67 -7.61
CA GLY A 108 -4.59 -1.23 -7.13
C GLY A 108 -3.59 -1.72 -8.18
N THR A 109 -3.95 -1.72 -9.47
CA THR A 109 -3.08 -2.17 -10.56
C THR A 109 -2.72 -1.03 -11.51
N GLN A 110 -3.61 -0.05 -11.70
CA GLN A 110 -3.37 1.06 -12.61
C GLN A 110 -3.87 2.40 -12.06
N VAL A 111 -3.20 3.48 -12.48
CA VAL A 111 -3.70 4.85 -12.31
C VAL A 111 -3.78 5.52 -13.67
N LEU A 112 -4.96 6.03 -14.02
CA LEU A 112 -5.14 6.80 -15.24
C LEU A 112 -5.03 8.29 -14.93
N LEU A 113 -4.02 8.93 -15.53
CA LEU A 113 -3.85 10.37 -15.53
C LEU A 113 -4.57 10.99 -16.71
N ARG A 114 -5.26 12.10 -16.48
CA ARG A 114 -5.94 12.90 -17.50
C ARG A 114 -5.35 14.31 -17.58
N ARG A 115 -5.49 14.95 -18.74
CA ARG A 115 -5.06 16.34 -18.97
C ARG A 115 -3.59 16.55 -18.62
N LEU A 116 -2.70 15.72 -19.17
CA LEU A 116 -1.27 15.87 -18.92
C LEU A 116 -0.75 17.18 -19.51
N GLU A 117 -0.04 17.95 -18.69
CA GLU A 117 0.61 19.21 -19.09
C GLU A 117 2.10 18.97 -19.38
N LEU A 118 2.73 19.85 -20.16
CA LEU A 118 4.16 19.75 -20.51
C LEU A 118 5.07 19.63 -19.29
N GLY A 119 4.75 20.35 -18.21
CA GLY A 119 5.51 20.30 -16.95
C GLY A 119 5.46 18.96 -16.22
N LEU A 120 4.56 18.05 -16.62
CA LEU A 120 4.47 16.71 -16.05
C LEU A 120 5.40 15.70 -16.71
N ALA A 121 6.04 16.03 -17.83
CA ALA A 121 7.08 15.19 -18.41
C ALA A 121 8.14 14.85 -17.35
N GLY A 122 8.50 13.57 -17.24
CA GLY A 122 9.42 13.10 -16.22
C GLY A 122 9.12 11.71 -15.68
N ASN A 123 9.87 11.37 -14.62
CA ASN A 123 9.75 10.11 -13.94
C ASN A 123 8.52 10.07 -13.02
N PHE A 124 7.76 8.99 -13.19
CA PHE A 124 6.73 8.52 -12.27
C PHE A 124 7.16 7.18 -11.69
N SER A 125 6.72 6.90 -10.47
CA SER A 125 7.08 5.67 -9.77
C SER A 125 5.85 4.98 -9.21
N CYS A 126 5.86 3.65 -9.17
CA CYS A 126 4.98 2.87 -8.31
C CYS A 126 5.80 2.15 -7.23
N GLU A 127 5.35 2.26 -6.00
CA GLU A 127 5.86 1.54 -4.83
C GLU A 127 4.86 0.47 -4.43
N VAL A 128 5.32 -0.76 -4.30
CA VAL A 128 4.52 -1.91 -3.85
C VAL A 128 5.10 -2.41 -2.53
N THR A 129 4.26 -2.54 -1.51
CA THR A 129 4.61 -3.11 -0.22
C THR A 129 3.78 -4.37 0.02
N ALA A 130 4.44 -5.51 0.21
CA ALA A 130 3.81 -6.74 0.68
C ALA A 130 3.55 -6.67 2.20
N ASP A 131 2.57 -7.41 2.66
CA ASP A 131 2.27 -7.59 4.08
C ASP A 131 3.13 -8.72 4.68
N SER A 132 2.88 -9.04 5.95
CA SER A 132 3.44 -10.18 6.66
C SER A 132 3.37 -11.46 5.81
N PRO A 133 4.45 -12.27 5.76
CA PRO A 133 5.65 -12.22 6.61
C PRO A 133 6.82 -11.42 6.04
N SER A 134 6.80 -11.04 4.75
CA SER A 134 7.98 -10.48 4.09
C SER A 134 8.18 -8.99 4.35
N PHE A 135 7.08 -8.23 4.48
CA PHE A 135 7.07 -6.76 4.53
C PHE A 135 7.91 -6.11 3.40
N ALA A 136 8.12 -6.85 2.30
CA ALA A 136 9.01 -6.44 1.24
C ALA A 136 8.43 -5.22 0.51
N THR A 137 9.27 -4.22 0.27
CA THR A 137 8.89 -3.02 -0.51
C THR A 137 9.80 -2.90 -1.72
N GLN A 138 9.21 -2.66 -2.89
CA GLN A 138 9.94 -2.42 -4.13
C GLN A 138 9.32 -1.27 -4.90
N ILE A 139 10.16 -0.54 -5.63
CA ILE A 139 9.79 0.65 -6.39
C ILE A 139 10.22 0.46 -7.85
N ALA A 140 9.32 0.73 -8.78
CA ALA A 140 9.61 0.80 -10.20
C ALA A 140 9.32 2.20 -10.73
N THR A 141 10.14 2.66 -11.66
CA THR A 141 10.08 4.03 -12.19
C THR A 141 10.06 4.01 -13.71
N LYS A 142 9.27 4.88 -14.33
CA LYS A 142 9.18 5.06 -15.77
C LYS A 142 9.05 6.53 -16.13
N PHE A 143 9.72 6.93 -17.21
CA PHE A 143 9.63 8.28 -17.76
C PHE A 143 8.40 8.39 -18.66
N ILE A 144 7.65 9.49 -18.51
CA ILE A 144 6.56 9.89 -19.40
C ILE A 144 7.03 11.15 -20.14
N ASP A 145 6.93 11.13 -21.46
CA ASP A 145 7.16 12.31 -22.29
C ASP A 145 5.84 13.01 -22.61
N VAL A 146 5.83 14.34 -22.58
CA VAL A 146 4.65 15.14 -22.91
C VAL A 146 5.05 16.19 -23.94
N ILE A 147 4.46 16.10 -25.13
CA ILE A 147 4.78 16.97 -26.26
C ILE A 147 3.66 17.95 -26.53
N GLY A 148 4.01 19.17 -26.96
CA GLY A 148 3.04 20.14 -27.43
C GLY A 148 2.52 19.76 -28.81
N GLU A 149 1.29 20.16 -29.13
CA GLU A 149 0.88 20.20 -30.54
C GLU A 149 1.70 21.27 -31.24
N ASP A 150 2.46 20.88 -32.26
CA ASP A 150 3.26 21.82 -33.03
C ASP A 150 2.32 22.66 -33.90
N CYS A 151 2.33 23.99 -33.71
CA CYS A 151 1.55 24.94 -34.50
C CYS A 151 2.05 25.07 -35.96
N SER A 152 3.03 24.28 -36.40
CA SER A 152 3.66 24.38 -37.72
C SER A 152 2.82 23.83 -38.90
N ASN A 153 1.60 23.31 -38.65
CA ASN A 153 0.66 22.83 -39.68
C ASN A 153 -0.76 23.43 -39.54
N LEU A 154 -0.88 24.71 -39.15
CA LEU A 154 -2.10 25.50 -39.25
C LEU A 154 -1.90 26.71 -40.17
#